data_AF-A0A948WZX8-F1
#
_entry.id   AF-A0A948WZX8-F1
#
_cell.length_a   1.000
_cell.length_b   1.000
_cell.length_c   1.000
_cell.angle_alpha   90.00
_cell.angle_beta   90.00
_cell.angle_gamma   90.00
#
_symmetry.space_group_name_H-M   'P 1'
#
loop_
_entity.id
_entity.type
_entity.pdbx_description
1 polymer ?
#
loop_
_entity_poly.entity_id
_entity_poly.type
_entity_poly.pdbx_seq_one_letter_code
_entity_poly.pdbx_strand_id
1 'polypeptide(L)' 'MVRCPTCHKRIVYSTSNPYRPFCSERCKLIDLGAWASDERSIPGEDISEDDEYEVSAPRVPRTHQDPHR' A
#
# COMPACT_ATOMS: atom_id res chain seq x y z
N MET A 1 -9.65 -17.41 5.29
CA MET A 1 -10.12 -16.44 6.32
C MET A 1 -9.05 -15.39 6.50
N VAL A 2 -9.41 -14.12 6.76
CA VAL A 2 -8.47 -13.02 7.03
C VAL A 2 -8.82 -12.34 8.36
N ARG A 3 -7.87 -11.62 8.97
CA ARG A 3 -8.14 -10.78 10.15
C ARG A 3 -8.47 -9.36 9.71
N CYS A 4 -9.52 -8.78 10.30
CA CYS A 4 -9.80 -7.35 10.18
C CYS A 4 -8.58 -6.56 10.70
N PRO A 5 -7.98 -5.64 9.92
CA PRO A 5 -6.82 -4.87 10.37
C PRO A 5 -7.12 -4.01 11.61
N THR A 6 -8.34 -3.50 11.72
CA THR A 6 -8.74 -2.58 12.79
C THR A 6 -9.04 -3.26 14.13
N CYS A 7 -9.78 -4.37 14.12
CA CYS A 7 -10.30 -5.01 15.34
C CYS A 7 -9.90 -6.48 15.48
N HIS A 8 -9.11 -7.00 14.54
CA HIS A 8 -8.55 -8.36 14.52
C HIS A 8 -9.54 -9.52 14.49
N LYS A 9 -10.85 -9.23 14.34
CA LYS A 9 -11.90 -10.23 14.11
C LYS A 9 -11.58 -11.06 12.85
N ARG A 10 -11.70 -12.39 12.94
CA ARG A 10 -11.59 -13.27 11.78
C ARG A 10 -12.84 -13.18 10.92
N ILE A 11 -12.66 -12.99 9.61
CA ILE A 11 -13.73 -12.96 8.63
C ILE A 11 -13.43 -13.90 7.45
N VAL A 12 -14.49 -14.36 6.79
CA VAL A 12 -14.37 -15.00 5.48
C VAL A 12 -14.08 -13.92 4.45
N TYR A 13 -13.07 -14.12 3.62
CA TYR A 13 -12.78 -13.23 2.50
C TYR A 13 -13.75 -13.60 1.36
N SER A 14 -14.83 -12.83 1.20
CA SER A 14 -15.93 -13.14 0.29
C SER A 14 -16.46 -11.87 -0.37
N THR A 15 -16.93 -11.99 -1.61
CA THR A 15 -17.58 -10.90 -2.36
C THR A 15 -18.81 -10.34 -1.66
N SER A 16 -19.47 -11.15 -0.84
CA SER A 16 -20.64 -10.77 -0.03
C SER A 16 -20.35 -9.74 1.07
N ASN A 17 -19.10 -9.60 1.52
CA ASN A 17 -18.69 -8.52 2.44
C ASN A 17 -18.06 -7.38 1.63
N PRO A 18 -18.77 -6.28 1.34
CA PRO A 18 -18.24 -5.18 0.51
C PRO A 18 -17.11 -4.40 1.20
N TYR A 19 -16.92 -4.57 2.52
CA TYR A 19 -15.92 -3.86 3.30
C TYR A 19 -14.63 -4.65 3.51
N ARG A 20 -14.48 -5.82 2.89
CA ARG A 20 -13.23 -6.61 2.94
C ARG A 20 -11.99 -5.73 2.61
N PRO A 21 -10.86 -5.85 3.35
CA PRO A 21 -10.55 -6.84 4.38
C PRO A 21 -11.11 -6.51 5.78
N PHE A 22 -11.89 -5.45 5.94
CA PHE A 22 -12.51 -5.07 7.20
C PHE A 22 -13.79 -5.87 7.47
N CYS A 23 -14.14 -6.02 8.75
CA CYS A 23 -15.36 -6.75 9.13
C CYS A 23 -16.64 -5.92 8.99
N SER A 24 -16.54 -4.61 8.84
CA SER A 24 -17.66 -3.67 8.69
C SER A 24 -17.19 -2.32 8.18
N GLU A 25 -18.14 -1.48 7.74
CA GLU A 25 -17.91 -0.09 7.35
C GLU A 25 -17.22 0.72 8.47
N ARG A 26 -17.68 0.55 9.71
CA ARG A 26 -17.08 1.22 10.88
C ARG A 26 -15.58 0.95 10.98
N CYS A 27 -15.13 -0.29 10.78
CA CYS A 27 -13.70 -0.61 10.86
C CYS A 27 -12.91 0.03 9.71
N LYS A 28 -13.46 0.06 8.49
CA LYS A 28 -12.87 0.77 7.35
C LYS A 28 -12.70 2.27 7.65
N LEU A 29 -13.72 2.91 8.23
CA LEU A 29 -13.68 4.34 8.55
C LEU A 29 -12.72 4.68 9.68
N ILE A 30 -12.60 3.81 10.69
CA ILE A 30 -11.60 3.98 11.77
C ILE A 30 -10.19 3.91 11.19
N ASP A 31 -9.91 2.93 10.33
CA ASP A 31 -8.61 2.79 9.68
C ASP A 31 -8.26 4.04 8.87
N LEU A 32 -9.20 4.50 8.03
CA LEU A 32 -9.05 5.74 7.28
C LEU A 32 -8.83 6.96 8.19
N GLY A 33 -9.56 7.04 9.31
CA GLY A 33 -9.40 8.11 10.29
C GLY A 33 -8.00 8.14 10.89
N ALA A 34 -7.44 6.98 11.25
CA ALA A 34 -6.10 6.87 11.83
C ALA A 34 -4.99 7.30 10.85
N TRP A 35 -5.19 7.11 9.54
CA TRP A 35 -4.29 7.68 8.53
C TRP A 35 -4.46 9.18 8.39
N ALA A 36 -5.70 9.68 8.42
CA ALA A 36 -5.96 11.12 8.33
C ALA A 36 -5.51 11.91 9.56
N SER A 37 -5.37 11.26 10.72
CA SER A 37 -4.88 11.85 11.98
C SER A 37 -3.39 11.61 12.24
N ASP A 38 -2.63 11.09 11.28
CA ASP A 38 -1.21 10.72 11.41
C ASP A 38 -0.91 9.71 12.54
N GLU A 39 -1.92 8.99 13.05
CA GLU A 39 -1.73 7.86 13.97
C GLU A 39 -1.11 6.63 13.28
N ARG A 40 -1.17 6.60 11.94
CA ARG A 40 -0.50 5.62 11.09
C ARG A 40 0.50 6.32 10.19
N SER A 41 1.74 5.87 10.25
CA SER A 41 2.83 6.31 9.38
C SER A 41 3.60 5.12 8.85
N ILE A 42 4.20 5.31 7.67
CA ILE A 42 5.20 4.39 7.13
C ILE A 42 6.56 5.04 7.45
N PRO A 43 7.45 4.36 8.19
CA PRO A 43 8.78 4.90 8.42
C PRO A 43 9.52 5.04 7.09
N GLY A 44 10.01 6.25 6.81
CA GLY A 44 10.87 6.57 5.69
C GLY A 44 12.32 6.74 6.14
N GLU A 45 13.23 6.74 5.17
CA GLU A 45 14.59 7.23 5.40
C GLU A 45 14.56 8.76 5.51
N ASP A 46 15.48 9.34 6.29
CA ASP A 46 15.62 10.79 6.38
C ASP A 46 16.05 11.32 5.02
N ILE A 47 15.24 12.22 4.45
CA ILE A 47 15.56 12.90 3.19
C ILE A 47 16.53 14.03 3.54
N SER A 48 17.75 13.96 3.04
CA SER A 48 18.71 15.06 3.18
C SER A 48 18.41 16.16 2.17
N GLU A 49 18.75 17.40 2.49
CA GLU A 49 18.51 18.56 1.60
C GLU A 49 19.26 18.45 0.26
N ASP A 50 20.25 17.55 0.18
CA ASP A 50 21.07 17.28 -1.01
C ASP A 50 20.51 16.12 -1.88
N ASP A 51 19.45 15.45 -1.44
CA ASP A 51 18.80 14.38 -2.21
C ASP A 51 17.90 14.99 -3.30
N GLU A 52 18.53 15.44 -4.39
CA GLU A 52 17.85 15.84 -5.62
C GLU A 52 17.08 14.64 -6.19
N TYR A 53 15.76 14.80 -6.35
CA TYR A 53 14.82 13.74 -6.72
C TYR A 53 15.03 13.28 -8.17
N GLU A 54 15.99 12.38 -8.39
CA GLU A 54 16.11 11.60 -9.62
C GLU A 54 14.93 10.64 -9.72
N VAL A 55 13.83 11.09 -10.34
CA VAL A 55 12.69 10.23 -10.73
C VAL A 55 13.16 9.29 -11.84
N SER A 56 13.94 8.27 -11.47
CA SER A 56 14.31 7.22 -12.40
C SER A 56 13.06 6.39 -12.69
N ALA A 57 12.52 6.57 -13.90
CA ALA A 57 11.47 5.73 -14.47
C ALA A 57 11.82 4.23 -14.26
N PRO A 58 10.82 3.33 -14.10
CA PRO A 58 11.10 1.94 -13.81
C PRO A 58 12.06 1.38 -14.86
N ARG A 59 13.18 0.83 -14.41
CA ARG A 59 14.21 0.22 -15.27
C ARG A 59 13.59 -0.98 -15.99
N VAL A 60 12.97 -0.76 -17.15
CA VAL A 60 12.65 -1.83 -18.08
C VAL A 60 13.98 -2.34 -18.62
N PRO A 61 14.36 -3.61 -18.37
CA PRO A 61 15.58 -4.16 -18.95
C PRO A 61 15.40 -4.13 -20.47
N ARG A 62 16.22 -3.36 -21.18
CA ARG A 62 16.26 -3.42 -22.64
C ARG A 62 16.74 -4.83 -23.00
N THR A 63 15.84 -5.70 -23.43
CA THR A 63 16.25 -6.94 -24.08
C THR A 63 17.07 -6.53 -25.30
N HIS A 64 18.28 -7.10 -25.42
CA HIS A 64 19.16 -6.91 -26.56
C HIS A 64 18.37 -7.08 -27.86
N GLN A 65 18.29 -6.03 -28.68
CA GLN A 65 17.87 -6.16 -30.07
C GLN A 65 19.08 -6.63 -30.88
N ASP A 66 18.84 -7.70 -31.64
CA ASP A 66 19.75 -8.44 -32.52
C ASP A 66 20.67 -7.56 -33.39
N PRO A 67 21.95 -7.93 -33.55
CA PRO A 67 22.87 -7.25 -34.45
C PRO A 67 22.71 -7.83 -35.86
N HIS A 68 21.81 -7.28 -36.65
CA HIS A 68 21.91 -7.43 -38.11
C HIS A 68 22.63 -6.24 -38.73
N ARG A 69 23.97 -6.31 -38.74
CA ARG A 69 24.80 -5.93 -39.88
C ARG A 69 26.11 -6.71 -39.88
#